data_AF-A0A845E3A3-F1
#
_entry.id   AF-A0A845E3A3-F1
#
_cell.length_a   1.000
_cell.length_b   1.000
_cell.length_c   1.000
_cell.angle_alpha   90.00
_cell.angle_beta   90.00
_cell.angle_gamma   90.00
#
_symmetry.space_group_name_H-M   'P 1'
#
loop_
_entity.id
_entity.type
_entity.pdbx_description
1 polymer ?
#
loop_
_entity_poly.entity_id
_entity_poly.type
_entity_poly.pdbx_seq_one_letter_code
_entity_poly.pdbx_strand_id
1 'polypeptide(L)'
;MAKKSKQYDYDLGEVKRLIGETDKNYREIAAETGCPYASVVYHGRKIRGRVNRMRQEEIQAEQQQPQSLLALAQETPEEPTVLSGGTTLSISRNEIHIQNAEQEAAKMIKAARAMGLTKINITIDR
;
A
#
# COMPACT_ATOMS: atom_id res chain seq x y z
N MET A 1 -39.32 9.82 24.69
CA MET A 1 -38.33 10.48 25.56
C MET A 1 -36.97 10.40 24.88
N ALA A 2 -36.44 11.53 24.38
CA ALA A 2 -35.12 11.56 23.77
C ALA A 2 -34.06 11.37 24.85
N LYS A 3 -33.27 10.31 24.76
CA LYS A 3 -32.16 10.05 25.69
C LYS A 3 -31.13 11.17 25.50
N LYS A 4 -30.98 12.04 26.51
CA LYS A 4 -29.92 13.05 26.56
C LYS A 4 -28.58 12.36 26.28
N SER A 5 -27.84 12.85 25.29
CA SER A 5 -26.48 12.38 25.02
C SER A 5 -25.64 12.58 26.26
N LYS A 6 -25.03 11.51 26.77
CA LYS A 6 -24.04 11.62 27.84
C LYS A 6 -22.85 12.40 27.28
N GLN A 7 -22.72 13.65 27.70
CA GLN A 7 -21.57 14.47 27.40
C GLN A 7 -20.49 14.05 28.39
N TYR A 8 -19.43 13.43 27.88
CA TYR A 8 -18.29 13.04 28.68
C TYR A 8 -17.27 14.16 28.58
N ASP A 9 -16.86 14.70 29.72
CA ASP A 9 -15.78 15.67 29.81
C ASP A 9 -14.48 14.87 29.97
N TYR A 10 -13.72 14.75 28.90
CA TYR A 10 -12.42 14.07 28.90
C TYR A 10 -11.42 14.87 28.08
N ASP A 11 -10.16 14.83 28.50
CA ASP A 11 -9.09 15.53 27.80
C ASP A 11 -8.73 14.78 26.50
N LEU A 12 -9.22 15.30 25.39
CA LEU A 12 -8.91 14.82 24.04
C LEU A 12 -7.42 14.96 23.69
N GLY A 13 -6.72 15.93 24.27
CA GLY A 13 -5.29 16.14 24.06
C GLY A 13 -4.48 15.00 24.67
N GLU A 14 -4.78 14.66 25.92
CA GLU A 14 -4.12 13.57 26.63
C GLU A 14 -4.36 12.21 25.99
N VAL A 15 -5.60 11.93 25.54
CA VAL A 15 -5.93 10.70 24.80
C VAL A 15 -5.09 10.58 23.53
N LYS A 16 -4.95 11.65 22.75
CA LYS A 16 -4.16 11.63 21.50
C LYS A 16 -2.67 11.44 21.77
N ARG A 17 -2.15 12.09 22.82
CA ARG A 17 -0.76 11.95 23.28
C ARG A 17 -0.47 10.50 23.63
N LEU A 18 -1.28 9.90 24.52
CA LEU A 18 -1.11 8.50 24.93
C LEU A 18 -1.19 7.53 23.74
N ILE A 19 -2.12 7.74 22.80
CA ILE A 19 -2.26 6.88 21.63
C ILE A 19 -1.02 6.94 20.69
N GLY A 20 -0.44 8.13 20.55
CA GLY A 20 0.65 8.39 19.60
C GLY A 20 2.05 8.13 20.16
N GLU A 21 2.27 8.43 21.44
CA GLU A 21 3.58 8.32 22.09
C GLU A 21 3.77 6.99 22.83
N THR A 22 2.67 6.32 23.20
CA THR A 22 2.73 5.08 23.97
C THR A 22 2.09 3.91 23.23
N ASP A 23 2.59 2.69 23.50
CA ASP A 23 2.03 1.44 23.00
C ASP A 23 0.92 0.86 23.89
N LYS A 24 0.39 1.66 24.83
CA LYS A 24 -0.70 1.26 25.72
C LYS A 24 -1.91 0.76 24.93
N ASN A 25 -2.63 -0.18 25.51
CA ASN A 25 -3.85 -0.72 24.93
C ASN A 25 -4.98 0.32 25.03
N TYR A 26 -5.90 0.36 24.06
CA TYR A 26 -7.04 1.27 24.07
C TYR A 26 -7.91 1.16 25.33
N ARG A 27 -7.92 -0.01 25.97
CA ARG A 27 -8.60 -0.22 27.27
C ARG A 27 -7.90 0.51 28.41
N GLU A 28 -6.57 0.50 28.44
CA GLU A 28 -5.76 1.17 29.48
C GLU A 28 -5.86 2.68 29.33
N ILE A 29 -5.79 3.18 28.09
CA ILE A 29 -5.94 4.60 27.79
C ILE A 29 -7.33 5.10 28.21
N ALA A 30 -8.38 4.31 27.97
CA ALA A 30 -9.74 4.66 28.39
C ALA A 30 -9.89 4.72 29.93
N ALA A 31 -9.23 3.81 30.65
CA ALA A 31 -9.23 3.80 32.12
C ALA A 31 -8.45 5.00 32.69
N GLU A 32 -7.32 5.36 32.08
CA GLU A 32 -6.45 6.45 32.53
C GLU A 32 -7.05 7.84 32.25
N THR A 33 -7.73 8.00 31.11
CA THR A 33 -8.26 9.30 30.67
C THR A 33 -9.74 9.52 31.01
N GLY A 34 -10.43 8.48 31.50
CA GLY A 34 -11.90 8.50 31.68
C GLY A 34 -12.69 8.61 30.37
N CYS A 35 -12.01 8.58 29.21
CA CYS A 35 -12.62 8.67 27.90
C CYS A 35 -13.36 7.37 27.55
N PRO A 36 -14.57 7.43 26.97
CA PRO A 36 -15.26 6.25 26.48
C PRO A 36 -14.40 5.45 25.51
N TYR A 37 -14.32 4.13 25.70
CA TYR A 37 -13.54 3.23 24.86
C TYR A 37 -13.79 3.44 23.35
N ALA A 38 -15.04 3.67 22.95
CA ALA A 38 -15.40 3.94 21.56
C ALA A 38 -14.70 5.19 20.99
N SER A 39 -14.62 6.27 21.77
CA SER A 39 -13.91 7.50 21.40
C SER A 39 -12.40 7.25 21.29
N VAL A 40 -11.81 6.51 22.24
CA VAL A 40 -10.38 6.13 22.19
C VAL A 40 -10.08 5.30 20.94
N VAL A 41 -10.90 4.30 20.60
CA VAL A 41 -10.74 3.48 19.40
C VAL A 41 -10.85 4.31 18.12
N TYR A 42 -11.80 5.24 18.07
CA TYR A 42 -11.97 6.14 16.93
C TYR A 42 -10.71 6.98 16.68
N HIS A 43 -10.14 7.57 17.72
CA HIS A 43 -8.89 8.33 17.62
C HIS A 43 -7.68 7.43 17.35
N GLY A 44 -7.64 6.26 17.98
CA GLY A 44 -6.60 5.23 17.81
C GLY A 44 -6.41 4.83 16.35
N ARG A 45 -7.51 4.51 15.67
CA ARG A 45 -7.50 4.18 14.23
C ARG A 45 -6.97 5.32 13.37
N LYS A 46 -7.26 6.58 13.71
CA LYS A 46 -6.80 7.76 12.94
C LYS A 46 -5.33 8.10 13.15
N ILE A 47 -4.77 7.77 14.31
CA ILE A 47 -3.37 8.07 14.69
C ILE A 47 -2.49 6.89 14.27
N ARG A 48 -2.69 5.71 14.85
CA ARG A 48 -1.88 4.50 14.54
C ARG A 48 -2.09 4.01 13.11
N GLY A 49 -3.28 4.16 12.55
CA GLY A 49 -3.57 3.77 11.15
C GLY A 49 -2.89 4.67 10.11
N ARG A 50 -2.62 5.95 10.41
CA ARG A 50 -1.84 6.83 9.53
C ARG A 50 -0.34 6.53 9.61
N VAL A 51 0.18 6.31 10.81
CA VAL A 51 1.59 5.95 11.02
C VAL A 51 1.94 4.65 10.29
N ASN A 52 1.05 3.65 10.32
CA ASN A 52 1.31 2.38 9.64
C ASN A 52 1.31 2.51 8.10
N ARG A 53 0.57 3.48 7.54
CA ARG A 53 0.60 3.79 6.10
C ARG A 53 1.91 4.47 5.68
N MET A 54 2.36 5.47 6.44
CA MET A 54 3.65 6.13 6.18
C MET A 54 4.84 5.18 6.36
N ARG A 55 4.85 4.37 7.42
CA ARG A 55 5.91 3.36 7.62
C ARG A 55 5.95 2.32 6.51
N GLN A 56 4.80 1.95 5.96
CA GLN A 56 4.73 1.02 4.83
C GLN A 56 5.22 1.64 3.51
N GLU A 57 5.06 2.96 3.34
CA GLU A 57 5.61 3.73 2.22
C GLU A 57 7.15 3.92 2.34
N GLU A 58 7.67 4.15 3.55
CA GLU A 58 9.13 4.26 3.80
C GLU A 58 9.87 2.91 3.59
N ILE A 59 9.31 1.80 4.07
CA ILE A 59 9.91 0.46 3.86
C ILE A 59 9.96 0.09 2.36
N GLN A 60 9.03 0.60 1.55
CA GLN A 60 9.07 0.39 0.09
C GLN A 60 10.09 1.28 -0.62
N ALA A 61 10.46 2.43 -0.04
CA ALA A 61 11.45 3.34 -0.62
C ALA A 61 12.90 2.87 -0.40
N GLU A 62 13.21 2.19 0.72
CA GLU A 62 14.58 1.76 1.03
C GLU A 62 15.04 0.46 0.32
N GLN A 63 14.17 -0.23 -0.45
CA GLN A 63 14.55 -1.41 -1.23
C GLN A 63 14.92 -1.12 -2.70
N GLN A 64 14.95 0.14 -3.12
CA GLN A 64 15.41 0.53 -4.46
C GLN A 64 16.78 1.23 -4.38
N GLN A 65 17.85 0.46 -4.13
CA GLN A 65 19.18 0.94 -4.51
C GLN A 65 19.40 0.77 -6.01
N PRO A 66 19.94 1.80 -6.70
CA PRO A 66 20.14 1.80 -8.14
C PRO A 66 21.45 1.10 -8.48
N GLN A 67 21.40 -0.13 -8.98
CA GLN A 67 22.55 -0.70 -9.69
C GLN A 67 22.53 -0.19 -11.14
N SER A 68 23.33 0.85 -11.32
CA SER A 68 23.99 1.36 -12.52
C SER A 68 23.86 0.45 -13.75
N LEU A 69 23.02 0.89 -14.70
CA LEU A 69 23.02 0.44 -16.09
C LEU A 69 24.32 0.88 -16.76
N LEU A 70 25.23 -0.06 -17.01
CA LEU A 70 26.24 0.08 -18.06
C LEU A 70 25.68 -0.57 -19.32
N ALA A 71 25.51 0.25 -20.36
CA ALA A 71 25.30 -0.13 -21.75
C ALA A 71 26.50 -0.98 -22.25
N LEU A 72 26.53 -1.69 -23.38
CA LEU A 72 25.82 -1.67 -24.66
C LEU A 72 26.39 -2.87 -25.44
N ALA A 73 25.58 -3.69 -26.14
CA ALA A 73 25.88 -4.33 -27.44
C ALA A 73 24.95 -5.53 -27.70
N GLN A 74 24.02 -5.39 -28.65
CA GLN A 74 23.87 -6.23 -29.86
C GLN A 74 22.51 -5.98 -30.54
N GLU A 75 22.55 -5.07 -31.52
CA GLU A 75 22.10 -5.22 -32.91
C GLU A 75 20.92 -6.18 -33.25
N THR A 76 19.74 -5.57 -33.52
CA THR A 76 18.87 -5.65 -34.75
C THR A 76 18.59 -7.00 -35.46
N PRO A 77 17.41 -7.19 -36.14
CA PRO A 77 16.70 -6.18 -36.92
C PRO A 77 15.17 -6.09 -36.77
N GLU A 78 14.72 -4.89 -37.09
CA GLU A 78 13.34 -4.47 -37.31
C GLU A 78 12.72 -5.18 -38.52
N GLU A 79 11.41 -5.43 -38.48
CA GLU A 79 10.56 -4.99 -39.59
C GLU A 79 9.22 -4.42 -39.08
N PRO A 80 8.67 -3.41 -39.79
CA PRO A 80 7.64 -2.50 -39.29
C PRO A 80 6.26 -2.80 -39.90
N THR A 81 5.26 -1.95 -39.60
CA THR A 81 3.87 -1.88 -40.13
C THR A 81 2.84 -2.77 -39.40
N VAL A 82 1.66 -2.31 -38.95
CA VAL A 82 0.83 -1.13 -39.25
C VAL A 82 -0.18 -0.87 -38.12
N LEU A 83 -0.29 0.39 -37.69
CA LEU A 83 -1.53 1.12 -37.36
C LEU A 83 -2.64 0.39 -36.57
N SER A 84 -2.54 0.41 -35.24
CA SER A 84 -3.71 0.53 -34.37
C SER A 84 -3.30 1.36 -33.16
N GLY A 85 -3.97 2.50 -32.95
CA GLY A 85 -3.67 3.49 -31.92
C GLY A 85 -3.97 3.00 -30.50
N GLY A 86 -3.25 1.98 -30.04
CA GLY A 86 -3.15 1.58 -28.65
C GLY A 86 -1.71 1.71 -28.21
N THR A 87 -1.48 2.40 -27.09
CA THR A 87 -0.16 2.43 -26.43
C THR A 87 0.17 0.99 -26.00
N THR A 88 0.96 0.27 -26.80
CA THR A 88 1.42 -1.07 -26.45
C THR A 88 2.45 -0.96 -25.33
N LEU A 89 2.05 -1.33 -24.11
CA LEU A 89 2.91 -1.41 -22.94
C LEU A 89 3.37 -2.86 -22.75
N SER A 90 4.67 -3.11 -22.90
CA SER A 90 5.28 -4.41 -22.58
C SER A 90 5.94 -4.34 -21.20
N ILE A 91 5.55 -5.25 -20.30
CA ILE A 91 6.19 -5.44 -19.00
C ILE A 91 6.64 -6.89 -18.93
N SER A 92 7.94 -7.12 -18.97
CA SER A 92 8.56 -8.44 -18.86
C SER A 92 9.29 -8.58 -17.54
N ARG A 93 9.09 -9.71 -16.84
CA ARG A 93 9.91 -10.11 -15.68
C ARG A 93 10.45 -11.51 -15.92
N ASN A 94 11.74 -11.67 -15.66
CA ASN A 94 12.46 -12.93 -15.78
C ASN A 94 12.71 -13.51 -14.38
N GLU A 95 12.96 -14.82 -14.31
CA GLU A 95 13.42 -15.50 -13.08
C GLU A 95 12.45 -15.43 -11.88
N ILE A 96 11.15 -15.60 -12.14
CA ILE A 96 10.16 -15.67 -11.06
C ILE A 96 10.16 -17.07 -10.44
N HIS A 97 10.48 -17.16 -9.15
CA HIS A 97 10.35 -18.41 -8.41
C HIS A 97 8.90 -18.93 -8.45
N ILE A 98 8.69 -20.22 -8.73
CA ILE A 98 7.35 -20.79 -8.97
C ILE A 98 6.37 -20.54 -7.81
N GLN A 99 6.86 -20.52 -6.57
CA GLN A 99 6.05 -20.23 -5.38
C GLN A 99 5.51 -18.80 -5.34
N ASN A 100 6.19 -17.86 -6.00
CA ASN A 100 5.82 -16.44 -6.05
C ASN A 100 5.15 -16.07 -7.39
N ALA A 101 5.07 -16.99 -8.34
CA ALA A 101 4.56 -16.74 -9.69
C ALA A 101 3.11 -16.24 -9.69
N GLU A 102 2.26 -16.84 -8.86
CA GLU A 102 0.85 -16.42 -8.72
C GLU A 102 0.75 -14.98 -8.18
N GLN A 103 1.52 -14.66 -7.15
CA GLN A 103 1.49 -13.34 -6.54
C GLN A 103 2.00 -12.27 -7.52
N GLU A 104 3.04 -12.56 -8.29
CA GLU A 104 3.54 -11.62 -9.28
C GLU A 104 2.62 -11.45 -10.48
N ALA A 105 2.02 -12.54 -10.98
CA ALA A 105 0.98 -12.45 -12.00
C ALA A 105 -0.19 -11.56 -11.53
N ALA A 106 -0.61 -11.71 -10.27
CA ALA A 106 -1.66 -10.87 -9.68
C ALA A 106 -1.28 -9.38 -9.65
N LYS A 107 -0.02 -9.05 -9.30
CA LYS A 107 0.47 -7.66 -9.33
C LYS A 107 0.49 -7.11 -10.76
N MET A 108 0.95 -7.90 -11.74
CA MET A 108 0.98 -7.51 -13.15
C MET A 108 -0.43 -7.24 -13.70
N ILE A 109 -1.40 -8.11 -13.37
CA ILE A 109 -2.81 -7.91 -13.74
C ILE A 109 -3.37 -6.63 -13.12
N LYS A 110 -3.06 -6.36 -11.85
CA LYS A 110 -3.51 -5.15 -11.15
C LYS A 110 -2.93 -3.89 -11.80
N ALA A 111 -1.66 -3.92 -12.16
CA ALA A 111 -1.00 -2.83 -12.89
C ALA A 111 -1.64 -2.62 -14.27
N ALA A 112 -1.85 -3.69 -15.03
CA ALA A 112 -2.51 -3.62 -16.34
C ALA A 112 -3.91 -3.00 -16.26
N ARG A 113 -4.71 -3.39 -15.26
CA ARG A 113 -6.04 -2.80 -15.02
C ARG A 113 -5.96 -1.32 -14.64
N ALA A 114 -4.98 -0.93 -13.82
CA ALA A 114 -4.77 0.47 -13.46
C ALA A 114 -4.35 1.32 -14.66
N MET A 115 -3.67 0.72 -15.64
CA MET A 115 -3.31 1.36 -16.92
C MET A 115 -4.46 1.33 -17.94
N GLY A 116 -5.65 0.82 -17.58
CA GLY A 116 -6.81 0.76 -18.48
C GLY A 116 -6.74 -0.35 -19.53
N LEU A 117 -5.81 -1.31 -19.38
CA LEU A 117 -5.71 -2.45 -20.29
C LEU A 117 -6.82 -3.46 -19.97
N THR A 118 -7.56 -3.87 -21.01
CA THR A 118 -8.66 -4.83 -20.89
C THR A 118 -8.27 -6.26 -21.24
N LYS A 119 -7.12 -6.45 -21.90
CA LYS A 119 -6.61 -7.74 -22.35
C LYS A 119 -5.10 -7.81 -22.07
N ILE A 120 -4.62 -8.98 -21.66
CA ILE A 120 -3.21 -9.27 -21.47
C ILE A 120 -2.88 -10.63 -22.09
N ASN A 121 -1.68 -10.76 -22.63
CA ASN A 121 -1.12 -12.04 -23.08
C ASN A 121 -0.04 -12.45 -22.06
N ILE A 122 -0.12 -13.68 -21.56
CA ILE A 122 0.88 -14.25 -20.64
C ILE A 122 1.54 -15.42 -21.36
N THR A 123 2.86 -15.35 -21.51
CA THR A 123 3.69 -16.43 -22.08
C THR A 123 4.49 -17.06 -20.95
N ILE A 124 4.46 -18.39 -20.85
CA ILE A 124 5.25 -19.18 -19.91
C ILE A 124 6.18 -20.06 -20.73
N ASP A 125 7.46 -19.73 -20.70
CA ASP A 125 8.51 -20.52 -21.35
C ASP A 125 9.03 -21.61 -20.39
N ARG A 126 9.45 -22.75 -20.95
CA ARG A 126 9.92 -23.93 -20.21
C ARG A 126 11.44 -24.08 -20.26
#